data_AF-A0A2N5CN54-F1
#
_entry.id   AF-A0A2N5CN54-F1
#
_cell.length_a   1.000
_cell.length_b   1.000
_cell.length_c   1.000
_cell.angle_alpha   90.00
_cell.angle_beta   90.00
_cell.angle_gamma   90.00
#
_symmetry.space_group_name_H-M   'P 1'
#
loop_
_entity.id
_entity.type
_entity.pdbx_description
1 polymer ?
#
loop_
_entity_poly.entity_id
_entity_poly.type
_entity_poly.pdbx_seq_one_letter_code
_entity_poly.pdbx_strand_id
1 'polypeptide(L)' 'MQVFTFFCVERDGSVPRFDVTACADDNAARVRAGELFDMHRGCNEVEVWRGATHLFKVGAGAAA' A
#
# COMPACT_ATOMS: atom_id res chain seq x y z
N MET A 1 -3.37 -10.62 14.06
CA MET A 1 -4.19 -9.80 13.14
C MET A 1 -4.08 -8.34 13.56
N GLN A 2 -3.72 -7.47 12.63
CA GLN A 2 -3.65 -6.02 12.82
C GLN A 2 -4.28 -5.33 11.61
N VAL A 3 -4.81 -4.12 11.79
CA VAL A 3 -5.42 -3.34 10.71
C VAL A 3 -4.34 -2.52 10.00
N PHE A 4 -4.33 -2.62 8.68
CA PHE A 4 -3.43 -1.87 7.80
C PHE A 4 -4.23 -0.95 6.89
N THR A 5 -3.66 0.18 6.55
CA THR A 5 -4.18 1.11 5.55
C THR A 5 -3.25 1.15 4.36
N PHE A 6 -3.81 1.04 3.17
CA PHE A 6 -3.09 1.00 1.90
C PHE A 6 -3.50 2.23 1.10
N PHE A 7 -2.57 3.13 0.83
CA PHE A 7 -2.84 4.32 0.03
C PHE A 7 -2.28 4.13 -1.37
N CYS A 8 -3.15 4.26 -2.37
CA CYS A 8 -2.68 4.29 -3.75
C CYS A 8 -2.25 5.71 -4.09
N VAL A 9 -0.95 5.93 -4.24
CA VAL A 9 -0.34 7.23 -4.55
C VAL A 9 -0.10 7.29 -6.06
N GLU A 10 -0.71 8.25 -6.73
CA GLU A 10 -0.47 8.53 -8.14
C GLU A 10 0.81 9.37 -8.31
N ARG A 11 1.29 9.52 -9.55
CA ARG A 11 2.59 10.18 -9.82
C ARG A 11 2.63 11.66 -9.40
N ASP A 12 1.49 12.31 -9.33
CA ASP A 12 1.34 13.70 -8.85
C ASP A 12 1.25 13.80 -7.32
N GLY A 13 1.33 12.67 -6.60
CA GLY A 13 1.21 12.59 -5.15
C GLY A 13 -0.24 12.54 -4.64
N SER A 14 -1.24 12.56 -5.53
CA SER A 14 -2.63 12.42 -5.11
C SER A 14 -2.94 11.00 -4.65
N VAL A 15 -3.94 10.88 -3.76
CA VAL A 15 -4.38 9.60 -3.18
C VAL A 15 -5.89 9.43 -3.40
N PRO A 16 -6.33 9.10 -4.62
CA PRO A 16 -7.76 8.97 -4.92
C PRO A 16 -8.37 7.67 -4.38
N ARG A 17 -7.55 6.70 -3.95
CA ARG A 17 -7.99 5.37 -3.52
C ARG A 17 -7.22 4.93 -2.29
N PHE A 18 -7.93 4.33 -1.36
CA PHE A 18 -7.32 3.64 -0.23
C PHE A 18 -8.11 2.39 0.15
N ASP A 19 -7.43 1.43 0.76
CA ASP A 19 -8.01 0.20 1.30
C ASP A 19 -7.65 0.07 2.79
N VAL A 20 -8.53 -0.51 3.59
CA VAL A 20 -8.30 -0.79 5.01
C VAL A 20 -8.61 -2.26 5.26
N THR A 21 -7.57 -3.05 5.47
CA THR A 21 -7.69 -4.50 5.59
C THR A 21 -6.93 -5.02 6.81
N ALA A 22 -7.53 -5.97 7.52
CA ALA A 22 -6.83 -6.69 8.58
C ALA A 22 -5.92 -7.77 7.98
N CYS A 23 -4.62 -7.72 8.29
CA CYS A 23 -3.65 -8.73 7.86
C CYS A 23 -3.09 -9.50 9.06
N ALA A 24 -2.62 -10.72 8.83
CA ALA A 24 -2.00 -11.53 9.87
C ALA A 24 -0.70 -10.91 10.38
N ASP A 25 0.15 -10.45 9.46
CA ASP A 25 1.47 -9.88 9.66
C ASP A 25 1.86 -8.93 8.50
N ASP A 26 3.07 -8.38 8.56
CA ASP A 26 3.64 -7.46 7.56
C ASP A 26 3.83 -8.11 6.19
N ASN A 27 4.09 -9.42 6.13
CA ASN A 27 4.26 -10.14 4.88
C ASN A 27 2.93 -10.28 4.15
N ALA A 28 1.87 -10.64 4.87
CA ALA A 28 0.51 -10.65 4.34
C ALA A 28 0.07 -9.25 3.86
N ALA A 29 0.45 -8.19 4.57
CA ALA A 29 0.21 -6.82 4.11
C ALA A 29 1.01 -6.49 2.84
N ARG A 30 2.25 -6.98 2.70
CA ARG A 30 3.05 -6.78 1.48
C ARG A 30 2.43 -7.46 0.26
N VAL A 31 1.93 -8.68 0.41
CA VAL A 31 1.20 -9.40 -0.65
C VAL A 31 -0.04 -8.59 -1.05
N ARG A 32 -0.85 -8.15 -0.08
CA ARG A 32 -2.04 -7.33 -0.34
C ARG A 32 -1.72 -6.03 -1.07
N ALA A 33 -0.65 -5.34 -0.69
CA ALA A 33 -0.20 -4.12 -1.37
C ALA A 33 0.21 -4.37 -2.83
N GLY A 34 0.85 -5.51 -3.11
CA GLY A 34 1.18 -5.93 -4.48
C GLY A 34 -0.07 -6.18 -5.31
N GLU A 35 -1.06 -6.88 -4.77
CA GLU A 35 -2.35 -7.09 -5.45
C GLU A 35 -3.04 -5.76 -5.79
N LEU A 36 -3.07 -4.81 -4.84
CA LEU A 36 -3.65 -3.49 -5.05
C LEU A 36 -2.89 -2.69 -6.12
N PHE A 37 -1.56 -2.78 -6.13
CA PHE A 37 -0.72 -2.15 -7.14
C PHE A 37 -1.02 -2.71 -8.55
N ASP A 38 -1.10 -4.03 -8.69
CA ASP A 38 -1.40 -4.69 -9.97
C ASP A 38 -2.83 -4.41 -10.45
N MET A 39 -3.80 -4.31 -9.53
CA MET A 39 -5.20 -4.00 -9.84
C MET A 39 -5.38 -2.55 -10.33
N HIS A 40 -4.59 -1.61 -9.81
CA HIS A 40 -4.76 -0.18 -10.07
C HIS A 40 -3.61 0.38 -10.90
N ARG A 41 -3.66 0.24 -12.23
CA ARG A 41 -2.59 0.72 -13.14
C ARG A 41 -2.25 2.22 -13.07
N GLY A 42 -3.10 3.05 -12.48
CA GLY A 42 -2.82 4.48 -12.22
C GLY A 42 -1.96 4.73 -10.97
N CYS A 43 -1.83 3.71 -10.12
CA CYS A 43 -1.01 3.75 -8.92
C CYS A 43 0.46 3.76 -9.29
N ASN A 44 1.20 4.80 -8.88
CA ASN A 44 2.65 4.81 -9.01
C ASN A 44 3.31 4.02 -7.88
N GLU A 45 2.72 4.08 -6.69
CA GLU A 45 3.08 3.25 -5.53
C GLU A 45 1.90 3.05 -4.59
N VAL A 46 1.93 1.96 -3.82
CA VAL A 46 1.04 1.71 -2.68
C VAL A 46 1.84 1.89 -1.40
N GLU A 47 1.47 2.88 -0.58
CA GLU A 47 2.01 3.05 0.76
C GLU A 47 1.25 2.18 1.76
N VAL A 48 1.98 1.51 2.65
CA VAL A 48 1.41 0.63 3.67
C VAL A 48 1.63 1.22 5.05
N TRP A 49 0.53 1.43 5.76
CA TRP A 49 0.49 2.07 7.06
C TRP A 49 -0.16 1.19 8.12
N ARG A 50 0.26 1.39 9.37
CA ARG A 50 -0.39 0.82 10.56
C ARG A 50 -0.62 1.95 11.56
N GLY A 51 -1.87 2.40 11.66
CA GLY A 51 -2.19 3.63 12.37
C GLY A 51 -1.45 4.81 11.75
N ALA A 52 -0.70 5.56 12.55
CA ALA A 52 0.11 6.70 12.11
C ALA A 52 1.51 6.31 11.62
N THR A 53 1.87 5.02 11.63
CA THR A 53 3.21 4.56 11.24
C THR A 53 3.21 4.11 9.79
N HIS A 54 3.99 4.77 8.95
CA HIS A 54 4.32 4.30 7.60
C HIS A 54 5.33 3.16 7.71
N LEU A 55 5.01 2.00 7.15
CA LEU A 55 5.86 0.81 7.24
C LEU A 55 6.76 0.66 6.02
N PHE A 56 6.17 0.62 4.82
CA PHE A 56 6.88 0.42 3.56
C PHE A 56 5.99 0.78 2.37
N LYS A 57 6.58 0.75 1.16
CA LYS A 57 5.90 1.01 -0.11
C LYS A 57 6.09 -0.16 -1.08
N VAL A 58 5.15 -0.33 -2.00
CA VAL A 58 5.25 -1.24 -3.16
C VAL A 58 5.02 -0.43 -4.43
N GLY A 59 5.92 -0.51 -5.42
CA GLY A 59 5.77 0.20 -6.70
C GLY A 59 7.09 0.70 -7.28
N ALA A 60 6.99 1.60 -8.27
CA ALA A 60 8.13 2.03 -9.10
C ALA A 60 9.23 2.79 -8.32
N GLY A 61 8.96 3.23 -7.09
CA GLY A 61 9.90 3.91 -6.19
C GLY A 61 10.35 3.08 -4.98
N ALA A 62 9.92 1.82 -4.85
CA ALA A 62 10.34 0.97 -3.73
C ALA A 62 11.80 0.54 -3.94
N ALA A 63 12.74 1.18 -3.24
CA ALA A 63 14.12 0.70 -3.17
C ALA A 63 14.14 -0.76 -2.67
N ALA A 64 14.94 -1.59 -3.35
CA ALA A 64 15.09 -3.03 -3.11
C ALA A 64 15.46 -3.37 -1.65
#